data_AF-A0A143BBF5-F1
#
_entry.id   AF-A0A143BBF5-F1
#
_cell.length_a   1.000
_cell.length_b   1.000
_cell.length_c   1.000
_cell.angle_alpha   90.00
_cell.angle_beta   90.00
_cell.angle_gamma   90.00
#
_symmetry.space_group_name_H-M   'P 1'
#
loop_
_entity.id
_entity.type
_entity.pdbx_description
1 polymer ?
#
loop_
_entity_poly.entity_id
_entity_poly.type
_entity_poly.pdbx_seq_one_letter_code
_entity_poly.pdbx_strand_id
1 'polypeptide(L)' 'MNELRCRPKRFSPDRLNHWSTLSYEEKRAEFLELTASPYWPLLPTEIQSRIHDLLNA' A
#
# COMPACT_ATOMS: atom_id res chain seq x y z
N MET A 1 -12.72 5.38 29.19
CA MET A 1 -11.72 4.67 28.37
C MET A 1 -12.40 4.34 27.05
N ASN A 2 -12.18 5.13 25.99
CA ASN A 2 -12.76 4.85 24.68
C ASN A 2 -11.76 4.03 23.87
N GLU A 3 -12.01 2.73 23.76
CA GLU A 3 -11.30 1.84 22.85
C GLU A 3 -11.69 2.18 21.41
N LEU A 4 -10.89 3.03 20.76
CA LEU A 4 -10.92 3.21 19.31
C LEU A 4 -10.44 1.90 18.69
N ARG A 5 -11.36 0.94 18.55
CA ARG A 5 -11.15 -0.27 17.77
C ARG A 5 -10.89 0.17 16.33
N CYS A 6 -9.63 0.23 15.94
CA CYS A 6 -9.22 0.31 14.55
C CYS A 6 -9.84 -0.88 13.82
N ARG A 7 -11.01 -0.65 13.20
CA ARG A 7 -11.66 -1.66 12.37
C ARG A 7 -10.66 -2.03 11.27
N PRO A 8 -10.41 -3.33 11.02
CA PRO A 8 -9.66 -3.72 9.83
C PRO A 8 -10.37 -3.08 8.64
N LYS A 9 -9.66 -2.27 7.84
CA LYS A 9 -10.19 -1.72 6.58
C LYS A 9 -10.61 -2.94 5.76
N ARG A 10 -11.92 -3.20 5.72
CA ARG A 10 -12.50 -4.28 4.92
C ARG A 10 -12.00 -4.10 3.50
N PHE A 11 -11.51 -5.18 2.90
CA PHE A 11 -11.10 -5.20 1.50
C PHE A 11 -12.35 -4.92 0.65
N SER A 12 -12.54 -3.66 0.27
CA SER A 12 -13.65 -3.25 -0.60
C SER A 12 -13.21 -3.48 -2.05
N PRO A 13 -13.95 -4.27 -2.85
CA PRO A 13 -13.65 -4.44 -4.28
C PRO A 13 -13.66 -3.11 -5.06
N ASP A 14 -14.32 -2.07 -4.55
CA ASP A 14 -14.22 -0.70 -5.08
C ASP A 14 -12.78 -0.15 -5.09
N ARG A 15 -11.91 -0.59 -4.16
CA ARG A 15 -10.51 -0.15 -4.13
C ARG A 15 -9.70 -0.67 -5.31
N LEU A 16 -10.02 -1.85 -5.84
CA LEU A 16 -9.34 -2.42 -7.00
C LEU A 16 -9.58 -1.58 -8.26
N ASN A 17 -10.81 -1.10 -8.44
CA ASN A 17 -11.14 -0.17 -9.52
C ASN A 17 -10.56 1.23 -9.27
N HIS A 18 -10.55 1.67 -8.02
CA HIS A 18 -9.98 2.97 -7.63
C HIS A 18 -8.48 3.06 -7.95
N TRP A 19 -7.72 2.01 -7.71
CA TRP A 19 -6.27 2.03 -7.90
C TRP A 19 -5.88 2.26 -9.37
N SER A 20 -6.66 1.74 -10.31
CA SER A 20 -6.44 1.98 -11.74
C SER A 20 -6.68 3.43 -12.14
N THR A 21 -7.60 4.11 -11.44
CA THR A 21 -7.95 5.52 -11.67
C THR A 21 -7.02 6.52 -10.98
N LEU A 22 -6.16 6.06 -10.07
CA LEU A 22 -5.20 6.92 -9.38
C LEU A 22 -4.12 7.46 -10.33
N SER A 23 -3.75 8.71 -10.08
CA SER A 23 -2.61 9.36 -10.71
C SER A 23 -1.31 8.68 -10.32
N TYR A 24 -0.24 8.88 -11.10
CA TYR A 24 1.08 8.34 -10.76
C TYR A 24 1.55 8.78 -9.36
N GLU A 25 1.32 10.05 -8.99
CA GLU A 25 1.69 10.58 -7.67
C GLU A 25 0.93 9.90 -6.53
N GLU A 26 -0.35 9.61 -6.71
CA GLU A 26 -1.18 8.93 -5.72
C GLU A 26 -0.74 7.46 -5.54
N LYS A 27 -0.48 6.77 -6.64
CA LYS A 27 0.07 5.39 -6.62
C LYS A 27 1.42 5.36 -5.91
N ARG A 28 2.28 6.34 -6.18
CA ARG A 28 3.60 6.48 -5.56
C ARG A 28 3.47 6.72 -4.05
N ALA A 29 2.53 7.57 -3.63
CA ALA A 29 2.25 7.79 -2.21
C ALA A 29 1.77 6.52 -1.49
N GLU A 30 0.88 5.74 -2.10
CA GLU A 30 0.45 4.46 -1.51
C GLU A 30 1.59 3.44 -1.39
N PHE A 31 2.46 3.35 -2.40
CA PHE A 31 3.63 2.49 -2.31
C PHE A 31 4.62 2.96 -1.23
N LEU A 32 4.82 4.27 -1.08
CA LEU A 32 5.64 4.80 0.02
C LEU A 32 5.06 4.44 1.39
N GLU A 33 3.74 4.56 1.58
CA GLU A 33 3.06 4.12 2.80
C GLU A 33 3.28 2.62 3.05
N LEU A 34 3.22 1.80 2.01
CA LEU A 34 3.49 0.36 2.10
C LEU A 34 4.93 0.07 2.52
N THR A 35 5.92 0.77 1.96
CA THR A 35 7.34 0.59 2.35
C THR A 35 7.65 1.05 3.77
N ALA A 36 6.86 1.99 4.31
CA ALA A 36 6.98 2.44 5.70
C ALA A 36 6.32 1.49 6.72
N SER A 37 5.61 0.45 6.25
CA SER A 37 4.94 -0.51 7.12
C SER A 37 5.94 -1.38 7.90
N PRO A 38 5.71 -1.67 9.19
CA PRO A 38 6.55 -2.60 9.95
C PRO A 38 6.54 -4.03 9.39
N TYR A 39 5.56 -4.35 8.52
CA TYR A 39 5.44 -5.65 7.86
C TYR A 39 6.10 -5.69 6.47
N TRP A 40 6.62 -4.57 5.97
CA TRP A 40 7.40 -4.51 4.74
C TRP A 40 8.50 -5.58 4.65
N PRO A 41 9.35 -5.80 5.68
CA PRO A 41 10.40 -6.82 5.61
C PRO A 41 9.88 -8.26 5.57
N LEU A 42 8.59 -8.50 5.82
CA LEU A 42 7.98 -9.84 5.71
C LEU A 42 7.58 -10.18 4.27
N LEU A 43 7.54 -9.20 3.36
CA LEU A 43 7.24 -9.46 1.96
C LEU A 43 8.39 -10.20 1.27
N PRO A 44 8.12 -11.07 0.28
CA PRO A 44 9.18 -11.68 -0.51
C PRO A 44 10.07 -10.62 -1.17
N THR A 45 11.38 -10.84 -1.20
CA THR A 45 12.37 -9.91 -1.76
C THR A 45 12.06 -9.52 -3.21
N GLU A 46 11.50 -10.44 -4.00
CA GLU A 46 11.08 -10.15 -5.38
C GLU A 46 9.98 -9.07 -5.43
N ILE A 47 9.01 -9.13 -4.51
CA ILE A 47 7.94 -8.13 -4.43
C ILE A 47 8.50 -6.79 -3.95
N GLN A 48 9.40 -6.81 -2.96
CA GLN A 48 10.08 -5.60 -2.49
C GLN A 48 10.86 -4.93 -3.63
N SER A 49 11.62 -5.70 -4.42
CA SER A 49 12.39 -5.19 -5.56
C SER A 49 11.50 -4.55 -6.61
N ARG A 50 10.43 -5.23 -7.04
CA ARG A 50 9.51 -4.69 -8.06
C ARG A 50 8.89 -3.36 -7.64
N ILE A 51 8.50 -3.23 -6.37
CA ILE A 51 7.94 -1.98 -5.84
C ILE A 51 9.01 -0.89 -5.77
N HIS A 52 10.25 -1.23 -5.39
CA HIS A 52 11.37 -0.30 -5.44
C HIS A 52 11.67 0.18 -6.86
N ASP A 53 11.64 -0.69 -7.85
CA ASP A 53 11.80 -0.31 -9.26
C ASP A 53 10.71 0.67 -9.69
N LEU A 54 9.45 0.41 -9.32
CA LEU A 54 8.31 1.29 -9.62
C LEU A 54 8.39 2.67 -8.92
N LEU A 55 9.04 2.75 -7.76
CA LEU A 55 9.21 4.01 -7.03
C LEU A 55 10.35 4.89 -7.58
N ASN A 56 11.31 4.27 -8.28
CA ASN A 56 12.52 4.91 -8.79
C ASN A 56 12.57 5.05 -10.33
N ALA A 57 11.59 4.46 -11.05
CA ALA A 57 11.38 4.62 -12.48
C ALA A 57 10.62 5.91 -12.83
#